data_AF-A0A0C3AVS3-F1
#
_entry.id   AF-A0A0C3AVS3-F1
#
_cell.length_a   1.000
_cell.length_b   1.000
_cell.length_c   1.000
_cell.angle_alpha   90.00
_cell.angle_beta   90.00
_cell.angle_gamma   90.00
#
_symmetry.space_group_name_H-M   'P 1'
#
loop_
_entity.id
_entity.type
_entity.pdbx_description
1 polymer ?
#
loop_
_entity_poly.entity_id
_entity_poly.type
_entity_poly.pdbx_seq_one_letter_code
_entity_poly.pdbx_strand_id
1 'polypeptide(L)'
;MTDKIANMRAQATLSLQDRRSQNEDQRLRQHASLMQELRVRQDWAGITRLEQEYKQQESRAKQEEGARGHQEYCQTFLDPARDIIHAGFTELHPLYAELEGILNSDYPDLDVVRALTALEEVSDLMEQGMTDLEALQDDRRNRELESQRLHIIETAGPSNSWGDTSWLENQKKTADIEIKASRTAQKVDRRIAFYTLAQRKLEEAIVGVDHNRDALIAGIQEVLGRFRDVVPLEQEEAQAQAGNLGPSQLPLPSRLAYNQIKDVHAMLVDVDKMCNDMRLFLHNLKYKQVSENRLRDTAQLELSEHQQGRSDSWYFGAGEALRQQAAREDEAATKQFEQEKNERVAGMNGVNELVSAFTKQYIERERAVLRRLANGMTAQGPMDPATASAEGGPAKTAARTLNDIEEMRIVQQQAEILHGRMMVHQSAILGVMTAQAGYSIYNLV
;
A
#
# COMPACT_ATOMS: atom_id res chain seq x y z
N MET A 1 20.54 0.39 1.98
CA MET A 1 21.22 1.70 1.79
C MET A 1 21.37 2.42 3.13
N THR A 2 20.28 2.55 3.87
CA THR A 2 20.14 3.27 5.15
C THR A 2 21.08 2.79 6.26
N ASP A 3 21.24 1.47 6.47
CA ASP A 3 22.14 0.94 7.53
C ASP A 3 23.61 1.25 7.28
N LYS A 4 24.03 1.27 6.01
CA LYS A 4 25.40 1.62 5.63
C LYS A 4 25.68 3.10 5.90
N ILE A 5 24.73 3.97 5.57
CA ILE A 5 24.79 5.42 5.86
C ILE A 5 24.82 5.64 7.38
N ALA A 6 23.97 4.97 8.16
CA ALA A 6 23.94 5.09 9.62
C ALA A 6 25.29 4.70 10.26
N ASN A 7 25.89 3.59 9.83
CA ASN A 7 27.20 3.14 10.32
C ASN A 7 28.33 4.12 9.97
N MET A 8 28.33 4.66 8.74
CA MET A 8 29.31 5.67 8.34
C MET A 8 29.18 6.96 9.17
N ARG A 9 27.93 7.38 9.48
CA ARG A 9 27.66 8.54 10.33
C ARG A 9 28.24 8.37 11.73
N ALA A 10 28.04 7.20 12.32
CA ALA A 10 28.55 6.88 13.66
C ALA A 10 30.09 6.90 13.68
N GLN A 11 30.74 6.27 12.70
CA GLN A 11 32.21 6.23 12.60
C GLN A 11 32.81 7.62 12.40
N ALA A 12 32.24 8.43 11.50
CA ALA A 12 32.71 9.79 11.28
C ALA A 12 32.56 10.65 12.54
N THR A 13 31.43 10.54 13.25
CA THR A 13 31.18 11.33 14.47
C THR A 13 32.14 10.95 15.60
N LEU A 14 32.37 9.65 15.83
CA LEU A 14 33.32 9.18 16.85
C LEU A 14 34.76 9.66 16.56
N SER A 15 35.20 9.54 15.31
CA SER A 15 36.55 9.95 14.92
C SER A 15 36.83 11.45 15.13
N LEU A 16 35.81 12.30 14.94
CA LEU A 16 35.91 13.74 15.15
C LEU A 16 35.92 14.11 16.63
N GLN A 17 35.15 13.39 17.45
CA GLN A 17 35.06 13.62 18.89
C GLN A 17 36.37 13.28 19.59
N ASP A 18 36.99 12.15 19.24
CA ASP A 18 38.26 11.70 19.83
C ASP A 18 39.40 12.69 19.54
N ARG A 19 39.48 13.23 18.32
CA ARG A 19 40.51 14.20 17.93
C ARG A 19 40.35 15.54 18.64
N ARG A 20 39.12 16.05 18.77
CA ARG A 20 38.83 17.32 19.47
C ARG A 20 39.26 17.23 20.94
N SER A 21 38.89 16.15 21.62
CA SER A 21 39.24 15.95 23.04
C SER A 21 40.75 15.91 23.28
N GLN A 22 41.52 15.24 22.41
CA GLN A 22 42.98 15.16 22.55
C GLN A 22 43.68 16.52 22.37
N ASN A 23 43.24 17.32 21.40
CA ASN A 23 43.82 18.65 21.16
C ASN A 23 43.48 19.64 22.28
N GLU A 24 42.25 19.63 22.79
CA GLU A 24 41.83 20.47 23.91
C GLU A 24 42.62 20.15 25.19
N ASP A 25 42.74 18.87 25.53
CA ASP A 25 43.51 18.41 26.70
C ASP A 25 44.98 18.84 26.63
N GLN A 26 45.59 18.79 25.44
CA GLN A 26 46.99 19.18 25.26
C GLN A 26 47.17 20.70 25.46
N ARG A 27 46.30 21.53 24.88
CA ARG A 27 46.35 22.99 25.03
C ARG A 27 46.08 23.43 26.48
N LEU A 28 45.10 22.82 27.14
CA LEU A 28 44.78 23.09 28.54
C LEU A 28 45.96 22.77 29.47
N ARG A 29 46.64 21.64 29.26
CA ARG A 29 47.82 21.27 30.05
C ARG A 29 48.99 22.23 29.85
N GLN A 30 49.23 22.68 28.62
CA GLN A 30 50.28 23.66 28.32
C GLN A 30 50.00 25.02 28.98
N HIS A 31 48.76 25.50 28.89
CA HIS A 31 48.35 26.75 29.53
C HIS A 31 48.43 26.67 31.06
N ALA A 32 47.94 25.58 31.67
CA ALA A 32 48.00 25.38 33.12
C ALA A 32 49.45 25.36 33.65
N SER A 33 50.38 24.75 32.91
CA SER A 33 51.81 24.74 33.26
C SER A 33 52.41 26.15 33.28
N LEU A 34 52.16 26.95 32.25
CA LEU A 34 52.67 28.32 32.13
C LEU A 34 52.06 29.24 33.21
N MET A 35 50.76 29.09 33.48
CA MET A 35 50.07 29.80 34.57
C MET A 35 50.68 29.47 35.94
N GLN A 36 51.02 28.21 36.18
CA GLN A 36 51.63 27.78 37.43
C GLN A 36 53.05 28.36 37.61
N GLU A 37 53.85 28.42 36.55
CA GLU A 37 55.18 29.04 36.58
C GLU A 37 55.12 30.54 36.88
N LEU A 38 54.21 31.29 36.24
CA LEU A 38 54.02 32.72 36.51
C LEU A 38 53.50 32.98 37.92
N ARG A 39 52.62 32.09 38.42
CA ARG A 39 52.11 32.15 39.81
C ARG A 39 53.22 31.94 40.83
N VAL A 40 54.14 31.00 40.61
CA VAL A 40 55.31 30.78 41.47
C VAL A 40 56.23 32.00 41.50
N ARG A 41 56.34 32.73 40.38
CA ARG A 41 57.12 33.98 40.27
C ARG A 41 56.37 35.23 40.75
N GLN A 42 55.11 35.11 41.16
CA GLN A 42 54.22 36.20 41.59
C GLN A 42 54.00 37.29 40.53
N ASP A 43 54.12 36.96 39.24
CA ASP A 43 53.89 37.90 38.14
C ASP A 43 52.41 37.97 37.74
N TRP A 44 51.63 38.73 38.50
CA TRP A 44 50.18 38.89 38.29
C TRP A 44 49.83 39.60 36.98
N ALA A 45 50.70 40.50 36.50
CA ALA A 45 50.51 41.19 35.23
C ALA A 45 50.72 40.24 34.05
N GLY A 46 51.76 39.39 34.12
CA GLY A 46 52.00 38.30 33.18
C GLY A 46 50.86 37.29 33.11
N ILE A 47 50.28 36.91 34.27
CA ILE A 47 49.11 36.02 34.34
C ILE A 47 47.92 36.60 33.59
N THR A 48 47.55 37.86 33.88
CA THR A 48 46.39 38.51 33.23
C THR A 48 46.56 38.60 31.72
N ARG A 49 47.78 38.90 31.26
CA ARG A 49 48.11 38.96 29.83
C ARG A 49 48.05 37.57 29.18
N LEU A 50 48.60 36.55 29.84
CA LEU A 50 48.58 35.17 29.35
C LEU A 50 47.13 34.64 29.23
N GLU A 51 46.26 34.95 30.19
CA GLU A 51 44.84 34.58 30.11
C GLU A 51 44.11 35.25 28.93
N GLN A 52 44.42 36.52 28.64
CA GLN A 52 43.86 37.22 27.48
C GLN A 52 44.37 36.64 26.16
N GLU A 53 45.68 36.38 26.06
CA GLU A 53 46.30 35.75 24.90
C GLU A 53 45.75 34.32 24.69
N TYR A 54 45.58 33.54 25.77
CA TYR A 54 44.99 32.21 25.72
C TYR A 54 43.55 32.24 25.23
N LYS A 55 42.71 33.15 25.76
CA LYS A 55 41.31 33.29 25.28
C LYS A 55 41.23 33.61 23.78
N GLN A 56 42.10 34.49 23.29
CA GLN A 56 42.16 34.82 21.85
C GLN A 56 42.66 33.64 21.01
N GLN A 57 43.70 32.93 21.48
CA GLN A 57 44.22 31.74 20.80
C GLN A 57 43.21 30.59 20.82
N GLU A 58 42.51 30.39 21.93
CA GLU A 58 41.50 29.34 22.09
C GLU A 58 40.32 29.58 21.15
N SER A 59 39.80 30.80 21.03
CA SER A 59 38.71 31.09 20.09
C SER A 59 39.13 30.88 18.63
N ARG A 60 40.36 31.30 18.24
CA ARG A 60 40.88 31.02 16.89
C ARG A 60 41.05 29.52 16.64
N ALA A 61 41.62 28.79 17.60
CA ALA A 61 41.82 27.34 17.48
C ALA A 61 40.49 26.59 17.38
N LYS A 62 39.47 26.98 18.17
CA LYS A 62 38.12 26.41 18.09
C LYS A 62 37.46 26.66 16.74
N GLN A 63 37.67 27.84 16.13
CA GLN A 63 37.16 28.15 14.80
C GLN A 63 37.84 27.28 13.72
N GLU A 64 39.16 27.17 13.75
CA GLU A 64 39.91 26.33 12.81
C GLU A 64 39.55 24.85 12.97
N GLU A 65 39.39 24.35 14.21
CA GLU A 65 38.94 22.98 14.49
C GLU A 65 37.46 22.74 14.14
N GLY A 66 36.61 23.75 14.28
CA GLY A 66 35.22 23.73 13.83
C GLY A 66 35.14 23.56 12.32
N ALA A 67 35.82 24.42 11.57
CA ALA A 67 35.87 24.39 10.11
C ALA A 67 36.51 23.11 9.58
N ARG A 68 37.65 22.70 10.15
CA ARG A 68 38.33 21.46 9.77
C ARG A 68 37.49 20.23 10.11
N GLY A 69 36.86 20.19 11.29
CA GLY A 69 35.99 19.08 11.67
C GLY A 69 34.74 18.98 10.79
N HIS A 70 34.18 20.11 10.35
CA HIS A 70 33.10 20.11 9.36
C HIS A 70 33.57 19.58 7.99
N GLN A 71 34.73 20.04 7.51
CA GLN A 71 35.31 19.55 6.26
C GLN A 71 35.61 18.04 6.30
N GLU A 72 36.20 17.56 7.40
CA GLU A 72 36.47 16.14 7.64
C GLU A 72 35.16 15.34 7.68
N TYR A 73 34.09 15.84 8.32
CA TYR A 73 32.78 15.20 8.32
C TYR A 73 32.17 15.11 6.90
N CYS A 74 32.29 16.16 6.11
CA CYS A 74 31.84 16.16 4.72
C CYS A 74 32.54 15.08 3.92
N GLN A 75 33.87 15.05 3.98
CA GLN A 75 34.70 14.11 3.21
C GLN A 75 34.56 12.65 3.67
N THR A 76 34.36 12.41 4.96
CA THR A 76 34.31 11.04 5.51
C THR A 76 32.92 10.43 5.51
N PHE A 77 31.86 11.26 5.56
CA PHE A 77 30.49 10.78 5.64
C PHE A 77 29.55 11.37 4.58
N LEU A 78 29.38 12.69 4.52
CA LEU A 78 28.31 13.28 3.68
C LEU A 78 28.53 13.03 2.18
N ASP A 79 29.76 13.25 1.68
CA ASP A 79 30.07 13.06 0.26
C ASP A 79 29.97 11.57 -0.12
N PRO A 80 30.57 10.61 0.63
CA PRO A 80 30.43 9.21 0.28
C PRO A 80 28.99 8.66 0.46
N ALA A 81 28.21 9.19 1.41
CA ALA A 81 26.80 8.83 1.57
C ALA A 81 25.96 9.30 0.37
N ARG A 82 26.24 10.52 -0.13
CA ARG A 82 25.62 11.05 -1.34
C ARG A 82 25.94 10.19 -2.56
N ASP A 83 27.19 9.74 -2.71
CA ASP A 83 27.62 8.88 -3.82
C ASP A 83 26.91 7.52 -3.81
N ILE A 84 26.70 6.93 -2.62
CA ILE A 84 25.93 5.68 -2.47
C ILE A 84 24.49 5.85 -2.97
N ILE A 85 23.85 6.97 -2.66
CA ILE A 85 22.47 7.23 -3.11
C ILE A 85 22.42 7.45 -4.63
N HIS A 86 23.37 8.21 -5.19
CA HIS A 86 23.47 8.39 -6.65
C HIS A 86 23.74 7.09 -7.41
N ALA A 87 24.56 6.20 -6.85
CA ALA A 87 24.75 4.86 -7.40
C ALA A 87 23.43 4.08 -7.40
N GLY A 88 22.65 4.14 -6.31
CA GLY A 88 21.31 3.55 -6.27
C GLY A 88 20.35 4.11 -7.31
N PHE A 89 20.35 5.43 -7.56
CA PHE A 89 19.56 6.01 -8.65
C PHE A 89 19.97 5.50 -10.03
N THR A 90 21.27 5.28 -10.24
CA THR A 90 21.79 4.74 -11.51
C THR A 90 21.26 3.32 -11.78
N GLU A 91 20.96 2.56 -10.72
CA GLU A 91 20.34 1.23 -10.81
C GLU A 91 18.82 1.28 -10.96
N LEU A 92 18.14 2.21 -10.26
CA LEU A 92 16.67 2.31 -10.26
C LEU A 92 16.10 2.95 -11.53
N HIS A 93 16.77 3.95 -12.13
CA HIS A 93 16.27 4.66 -13.31
C HIS A 93 16.00 3.74 -14.52
N PRO A 94 16.92 2.83 -14.90
CA PRO A 94 16.67 1.88 -15.98
C PRO A 94 15.48 0.96 -15.69
N LEU A 95 15.33 0.48 -14.44
CA LEU A 95 14.23 -0.40 -14.05
C LEU A 95 12.88 0.33 -14.15
N TYR A 96 12.83 1.58 -13.69
CA TYR A 96 11.64 2.42 -13.84
C TYR A 96 11.26 2.61 -15.31
N ALA A 97 12.24 2.96 -16.15
CA ALA A 97 12.02 3.17 -17.58
C ALA A 97 11.58 1.90 -18.31
N GLU A 98 12.11 0.73 -17.93
CA GLU A 98 11.71 -0.55 -18.49
C GLU A 98 10.25 -0.89 -18.12
N LEU A 99 9.88 -0.76 -16.85
CA LEU A 99 8.51 -0.99 -16.38
C LEU A 99 7.51 -0.02 -17.01
N GLU A 100 7.87 1.26 -17.11
CA GLU A 100 7.08 2.26 -17.83
C GLU A 100 6.93 1.89 -19.32
N GLY A 101 7.99 1.40 -19.96
CA GLY A 101 7.97 0.93 -21.34
C GLY A 101 7.05 -0.28 -21.53
N ILE A 102 7.08 -1.24 -20.61
CA ILE A 102 6.19 -2.40 -20.61
C ILE A 102 4.73 -1.98 -20.47
N LEU A 103 4.43 -1.07 -19.52
CA LEU A 103 3.07 -0.58 -19.29
C LEU A 103 2.52 0.24 -20.45
N ASN A 104 3.36 0.97 -21.16
CA ASN A 104 2.96 1.73 -22.35
C ASN A 104 2.84 0.87 -23.62
N SER A 105 3.36 -0.35 -23.60
CA SER A 105 3.25 -1.29 -24.71
C SER A 105 1.97 -2.10 -24.60
N ASP A 106 1.34 -2.40 -25.74
CA ASP A 106 0.11 -3.20 -25.79
C ASP A 106 0.44 -4.71 -25.72
N TYR A 107 0.77 -5.17 -24.52
CA TYR A 107 0.95 -6.59 -24.24
C TYR A 107 -0.38 -7.22 -23.79
N PRO A 108 -0.95 -8.18 -24.55
CA PRO A 108 -2.26 -8.74 -24.27
C PRO A 108 -2.32 -9.59 -22.98
N ASP A 109 -1.18 -10.15 -22.57
CA ASP A 109 -1.06 -11.03 -21.39
C ASP A 109 -0.46 -10.30 -20.16
N LEU A 110 -0.38 -8.97 -20.20
CA LEU A 110 0.23 -8.21 -19.11
C LEU A 110 -0.68 -8.15 -17.89
N ASP A 111 -0.16 -8.61 -16.75
CA ASP A 111 -0.75 -8.34 -15.45
C ASP A 111 -0.47 -6.88 -15.06
N VAL A 112 -1.41 -6.00 -15.41
CA VAL A 112 -1.32 -4.55 -15.20
C VAL A 112 -1.17 -4.21 -13.71
N VAL A 113 -1.87 -4.91 -12.82
CA VAL A 113 -1.81 -4.63 -11.38
C VAL A 113 -0.41 -4.94 -10.85
N ARG A 114 0.14 -6.11 -11.22
CA ARG A 114 1.49 -6.49 -10.80
C ARG A 114 2.56 -5.56 -11.38
N ALA A 115 2.45 -5.18 -12.65
CA ALA A 115 3.39 -4.25 -13.28
C ALA A 115 3.32 -2.86 -12.64
N LEU A 116 2.13 -2.35 -12.30
CA LEU A 116 1.96 -1.09 -11.60
C LEU A 116 2.46 -1.13 -10.16
N THR A 117 2.26 -2.25 -9.45
CA THR A 117 2.80 -2.44 -8.10
C THR A 117 4.33 -2.40 -8.11
N ALA A 118 4.96 -3.08 -9.07
CA ALA A 118 6.41 -3.02 -9.23
C ALA A 118 6.91 -1.60 -9.57
N LEU A 119 6.19 -0.88 -10.45
CA LEU A 119 6.52 0.51 -10.78
C LEU A 119 6.37 1.43 -9.56
N GLU A 120 5.34 1.21 -8.73
CA GLU A 120 5.12 1.93 -7.48
C GLU A 120 6.27 1.69 -6.50
N GLU A 121 6.70 0.44 -6.32
CA GLU A 121 7.83 0.09 -5.44
C GLU A 121 9.13 0.79 -5.89
N VAL A 122 9.42 0.79 -7.19
CA VAL A 122 10.59 1.51 -7.72
C VAL A 122 10.44 3.03 -7.52
N SER A 123 9.25 3.58 -7.76
CA SER A 123 8.97 5.01 -7.52
C SER A 123 9.14 5.39 -6.06
N ASP A 124 8.67 4.55 -5.12
CA ASP A 124 8.78 4.78 -3.69
C ASP A 124 10.24 4.68 -3.23
N LEU A 125 11.03 3.74 -3.76
CA LEU A 125 12.47 3.65 -3.51
C LEU A 125 13.23 4.88 -4.02
N MET A 126 12.86 5.39 -5.20
CA MET A 126 13.44 6.63 -5.72
C MET A 126 13.11 7.84 -4.84
N GLU A 127 11.86 7.96 -4.37
CA GLU A 127 11.46 9.05 -3.48
C GLU A 127 12.12 8.93 -2.08
N GLN A 128 12.33 7.71 -1.59
CA GLN A 128 13.12 7.48 -0.38
C GLN A 128 14.56 7.95 -0.56
N GLY A 129 15.20 7.62 -1.70
CA GLY A 129 16.54 8.12 -2.03
C GLY A 129 16.60 9.64 -2.09
N MET A 130 15.56 10.30 -2.63
CA MET A 130 15.48 11.76 -2.66
C MET A 130 15.37 12.35 -1.26
N THR A 131 14.53 11.75 -0.41
CA THR A 131 14.38 12.14 1.00
C THR A 131 15.71 11.99 1.76
N ASP A 132 16.45 10.90 1.51
CA ASP A 132 17.76 10.68 2.12
C ASP A 132 18.79 11.73 1.67
N LEU A 133 18.79 12.12 0.38
CA LEU A 133 19.64 13.22 -0.11
C LEU A 133 19.28 14.57 0.53
N GLU A 134 18.00 14.86 0.68
CA GLU A 134 17.50 16.06 1.36
C GLU A 134 17.95 16.09 2.82
N ALA A 135 17.90 14.95 3.52
CA ALA A 135 18.39 14.81 4.89
C ALA A 135 19.91 15.04 5.00
N LEU A 136 20.71 14.55 4.04
CA LEU A 136 22.16 14.82 4.00
C LEU A 136 22.46 16.32 3.77
N GLN A 137 21.68 16.98 2.91
CA GLN A 137 21.79 18.43 2.70
C GLN A 137 21.43 19.21 3.97
N ASP A 138 20.39 18.78 4.70
CA ASP A 138 20.02 19.39 5.97
C ASP A 138 21.06 19.16 7.05
N ASP A 139 21.67 17.98 7.14
CA ASP A 139 22.75 17.70 8.10
C ASP A 139 23.97 18.59 7.82
N ARG A 140 24.30 18.81 6.54
CA ARG A 140 25.35 19.77 6.15
C ARG A 140 25.01 21.19 6.59
N ARG A 141 23.84 21.71 6.20
CA ARG A 141 23.38 23.07 6.51
C ARG A 141 23.29 23.30 8.02
N ASN A 142 22.74 22.34 8.78
CA ASN A 142 22.62 22.43 10.23
C ASN A 142 23.99 22.52 10.90
N ARG A 143 24.98 21.77 10.42
CA ARG A 143 26.35 21.84 10.96
C ARG A 143 27.06 23.15 10.60
N GLU A 144 26.83 23.69 9.40
CA GLU A 144 27.34 25.01 9.01
C GLU A 144 26.73 26.11 9.89
N LEU A 145 25.41 26.06 10.13
CA LEU A 145 24.70 26.99 11.03
C LEU A 145 25.18 26.88 12.48
N GLU A 146 25.38 25.67 13.01
CA GLU A 146 25.87 25.48 14.37
C GLU A 146 27.29 26.05 14.53
N SER A 147 28.15 25.89 13.52
CA SER A 147 29.48 26.50 13.50
C SER A 147 29.42 28.04 13.53
N GLN A 148 28.47 28.65 12.79
CA GLN A 148 28.28 30.11 12.79
C GLN A 148 27.72 30.59 14.13
N ARG A 149 26.79 29.84 14.73
CA ARG A 149 26.19 30.15 16.04
C ARG A 149 27.25 30.18 17.14
N LEU A 150 28.12 29.16 17.20
CA LEU A 150 29.21 29.10 18.18
C LEU A 150 30.16 30.30 18.03
N HIS A 151 30.47 30.69 16.79
CA HIS A 151 31.32 31.85 16.52
C HIS A 151 30.73 33.16 17.05
N ILE A 152 29.42 33.38 16.82
CA ILE A 152 28.72 34.57 17.30
C ILE A 152 28.70 34.63 18.83
N ILE A 153 28.44 33.50 19.50
CA ILE A 153 28.42 33.41 20.97
C ILE A 153 29.81 33.73 21.56
N GLU A 154 30.89 33.30 20.90
CA GLU A 154 32.26 33.54 21.37
C GLU A 154 32.76 34.97 21.09
N THR A 155 32.27 35.61 20.02
CA THR A 155 32.71 36.95 19.60
C THR A 155 31.87 38.09 20.18
N ALA A 156 30.58 37.85 20.43
CA ALA A 156 29.70 38.80 21.11
C ALA A 156 30.06 38.85 22.61
N GLY A 157 30.77 39.89 23.03
CA GLY A 157 31.01 40.16 24.44
C GLY A 157 29.69 40.28 25.25
N PRO A 158 29.74 40.24 26.59
CA PRO A 158 28.56 40.15 27.47
C PRO A 158 27.60 41.37 27.44
N SER A 159 27.82 42.36 26.57
CA SER A 159 27.02 43.59 26.52
C SER A 159 25.78 43.53 25.62
N ASN A 160 25.62 42.48 24.78
CA ASN A 160 24.43 42.33 23.93
C ASN A 160 23.61 41.09 24.33
N SER A 161 22.86 41.20 25.43
CA SER A 161 21.97 40.13 25.89
C SER A 161 20.69 39.96 25.05
N TRP A 162 20.51 40.74 23.97
CA TRP A 162 19.28 40.79 23.17
C TRP A 162 19.46 40.66 21.65
N GLY A 163 20.68 40.53 21.12
CA GLY A 163 20.90 40.46 19.67
C GLY A 163 22.10 39.62 19.30
N ASP A 164 21.84 38.43 18.75
CA ASP A 164 22.55 37.89 17.56
C ASP A 164 22.14 36.43 17.24
N THR A 165 21.79 35.59 18.22
CA THR A 165 21.37 34.20 17.94
C THR A 165 19.90 34.08 17.54
N SER A 166 19.03 34.95 18.06
CA SER A 166 17.60 34.95 17.73
C SER A 166 17.33 35.28 16.25
N TRP A 167 18.16 36.13 15.65
CA TRP A 167 18.10 36.42 14.22
C TRP A 167 18.45 35.18 13.38
N LEU A 168 19.54 34.47 13.73
CA LEU A 168 19.90 33.22 13.08
C LEU A 168 18.84 32.13 13.26
N GLU A 169 18.25 32.02 14.44
CA GLU A 169 17.18 31.06 14.73
C GLU A 169 15.91 31.38 13.90
N ASN A 170 15.55 32.65 13.77
CA ASN A 170 14.44 33.09 12.91
C ASN A 170 14.74 32.92 11.42
N GLN A 171 15.98 33.17 10.99
CA GLN A 171 16.41 32.94 9.61
C GLN A 171 16.38 31.45 9.28
N LYS A 172 16.86 30.59 10.18
CA LYS A 172 16.79 29.14 10.06
C LYS A 172 15.34 28.67 9.94
N LYS A 173 14.47 29.13 10.85
CA LYS A 173 13.04 28.76 10.84
C LYS A 173 12.36 29.13 9.52
N THR A 174 12.65 30.32 9.00
CA THR A 174 12.12 30.77 7.69
C THR A 174 12.62 29.87 6.56
N ALA A 175 13.93 29.61 6.51
CA ALA A 175 14.52 28.73 5.52
C ALA A 175 13.98 27.30 5.58
N ASP A 176 13.73 26.76 6.79
CA ASP A 176 13.16 25.42 6.98
C ASP A 176 11.75 25.32 6.39
N ILE A 177 10.91 26.34 6.57
CA ILE A 177 9.55 26.39 6.01
C ILE A 177 9.60 26.52 4.47
N GLU A 178 10.46 27.39 3.94
CA GLU A 178 10.66 27.54 2.48
C GLU A 178 11.13 26.24 1.83
N ILE A 179 12.12 25.58 2.45
CA ILE A 179 12.67 24.31 1.99
C ILE A 179 11.59 23.21 2.05
N LYS A 180 10.81 23.13 3.13
CA LYS A 180 9.71 22.17 3.26
C LYS A 180 8.66 22.37 2.15
N ALA A 181 8.24 23.61 1.90
CA ALA A 181 7.28 23.94 0.85
C ALA A 181 7.81 23.62 -0.55
N SER A 182 9.09 23.91 -0.83
CA SER A 182 9.73 23.58 -2.09
C SER A 182 9.86 22.07 -2.30
N ARG A 183 10.32 21.32 -1.29
CA ARG A 183 10.55 19.87 -1.38
C ARG A 183 9.25 19.08 -1.52
N THR A 184 8.23 19.44 -0.76
CA THR A 184 6.88 18.82 -0.91
C THR A 184 6.30 19.07 -2.31
N ALA A 185 6.47 20.27 -2.88
CA ALA A 185 6.07 20.54 -4.25
C ALA A 185 6.86 19.69 -5.25
N GLN A 186 8.19 19.62 -5.12
CA GLN A 186 9.03 18.80 -5.99
C GLN A 186 8.70 17.30 -5.89
N LYS A 187 8.41 16.78 -4.69
CA LYS A 187 7.95 15.39 -4.50
C LYS A 187 6.68 15.11 -5.29
N VAL A 188 5.67 15.98 -5.17
CA VAL A 188 4.42 15.86 -5.92
C VAL A 188 4.68 15.91 -7.43
N ASP A 189 5.49 16.87 -7.89
CA ASP A 189 5.80 17.03 -9.30
C ASP A 189 6.59 15.83 -9.88
N ARG A 190 7.46 15.19 -9.09
CA ARG A 190 8.15 13.94 -9.49
C ARG A 190 7.16 12.77 -9.63
N ARG A 191 6.23 12.63 -8.69
CA ARG A 191 5.30 11.48 -8.64
C ARG A 191 4.10 11.61 -9.58
N ILE A 192 3.81 12.81 -10.10
CA ILE A 192 2.63 13.05 -10.94
C ILE A 192 2.60 12.15 -12.18
N ALA A 193 3.75 11.95 -12.83
CA ALA A 193 3.85 11.12 -14.04
C ALA A 193 3.47 9.66 -13.75
N PHE A 194 3.96 9.11 -12.64
CA PHE A 194 3.58 7.79 -12.16
C PHE A 194 2.07 7.68 -11.94
N TYR A 195 1.47 8.59 -11.17
CA TYR A 195 0.04 8.51 -10.88
C TYR A 195 -0.82 8.64 -12.14
N THR A 196 -0.47 9.54 -13.05
CA THR A 196 -1.17 9.70 -14.33
C THR A 196 -1.10 8.43 -15.18
N LEU A 197 0.08 7.83 -15.30
CA LEU A 197 0.25 6.58 -16.04
C LEU A 197 -0.54 5.44 -15.38
N ALA A 198 -0.40 5.28 -14.07
CA ALA A 198 -1.02 4.21 -13.32
C ALA A 198 -2.55 4.27 -13.38
N GLN A 199 -3.15 5.45 -13.14
CA GLN A 199 -4.59 5.63 -13.23
C GLN A 199 -5.12 5.30 -14.62
N ARG A 200 -4.50 5.85 -15.67
CA ARG A 200 -4.89 5.58 -17.05
C ARG A 200 -4.85 4.08 -17.36
N LYS A 201 -3.76 3.39 -17.01
CA LYS A 201 -3.58 1.97 -17.31
C LYS A 201 -4.53 1.07 -16.52
N LEU A 202 -4.81 1.40 -15.27
CA LEU A 202 -5.85 0.72 -14.49
C LEU A 202 -7.25 0.93 -15.05
N GLU A 203 -7.59 2.16 -15.43
CA GLU A 203 -8.89 2.48 -16.02
C GLU A 203 -9.08 1.75 -17.35
N GLU A 204 -8.06 1.72 -18.22
CA GLU A 204 -8.04 0.91 -19.45
C GLU A 204 -8.25 -0.59 -19.16
N ALA A 205 -7.53 -1.14 -18.18
CA ALA A 205 -7.64 -2.54 -17.80
C ALA A 205 -9.02 -2.89 -17.23
N ILE A 206 -9.56 -2.04 -16.35
CA ILE A 206 -10.89 -2.22 -15.75
C ILE A 206 -11.96 -2.27 -16.84
N VAL A 207 -11.90 -1.38 -17.84
CA VAL A 207 -12.85 -1.38 -18.96
C VAL A 207 -12.80 -2.71 -19.74
N GLY A 208 -11.60 -3.23 -20.00
CA GLY A 208 -11.44 -4.53 -20.68
C GLY A 208 -12.01 -5.69 -19.86
N VAL A 209 -11.76 -5.69 -18.55
CA VAL A 209 -12.27 -6.72 -17.62
C VAL A 209 -13.78 -6.61 -17.45
N ASP A 210 -14.34 -5.40 -17.38
CA ASP A 210 -15.78 -5.16 -17.33
C ASP A 210 -16.47 -5.68 -18.59
N HIS A 211 -15.90 -5.44 -19.77
CA HIS A 211 -16.44 -5.98 -21.01
C HIS A 211 -16.48 -7.50 -21.00
N ASN A 212 -15.42 -8.16 -20.51
CA ASN A 212 -15.38 -9.62 -20.36
C ASN A 212 -16.40 -10.11 -19.33
N ARG A 213 -16.55 -9.41 -18.21
CA ARG A 213 -17.55 -9.70 -17.18
C ARG A 213 -18.97 -9.64 -17.74
N ASP A 214 -19.30 -8.56 -18.45
CA ASP A 214 -20.63 -8.37 -19.04
C ASP A 214 -20.92 -9.40 -20.14
N ALA A 215 -19.92 -9.74 -20.95
CA ALA A 215 -20.03 -10.81 -21.94
C ALA A 215 -20.28 -12.19 -21.28
N LEU A 216 -19.60 -12.49 -20.18
CA LEU A 216 -19.83 -13.71 -19.41
C LEU A 216 -21.22 -13.72 -18.76
N ILE A 217 -21.67 -12.60 -18.20
CA ILE A 217 -23.03 -12.46 -17.64
C ILE A 217 -24.08 -12.69 -18.74
N ALA A 218 -23.94 -12.03 -19.89
CA ALA A 218 -24.85 -12.20 -21.02
C ALA A 218 -24.87 -13.65 -21.52
N GLY A 219 -23.70 -14.28 -21.64
CA GLY A 219 -23.58 -15.69 -22.02
C GLY A 219 -24.27 -16.64 -21.03
N ILE A 220 -24.07 -16.44 -19.72
CA ILE A 220 -24.76 -17.22 -18.69
C ILE A 220 -26.27 -17.03 -18.79
N GLN A 221 -26.75 -15.79 -18.93
CA GLN A 221 -28.18 -15.50 -19.03
C GLN A 221 -28.80 -16.11 -20.30
N GLU A 222 -28.12 -16.06 -21.43
CA GLU A 222 -28.56 -16.69 -22.67
C GLU A 222 -28.67 -18.21 -22.52
N VAL A 223 -27.63 -18.84 -21.97
CA VAL A 223 -27.62 -20.29 -21.74
C VAL A 223 -28.72 -20.70 -20.78
N LEU A 224 -28.90 -19.99 -19.66
CA LEU A 224 -29.99 -20.23 -18.70
C LEU A 224 -31.38 -20.01 -19.32
N GLY A 225 -31.53 -19.00 -20.18
CA GLY A 225 -32.77 -18.71 -20.89
C GLY A 225 -33.25 -19.87 -21.78
N ARG A 226 -32.32 -20.65 -22.34
CA ARG A 226 -32.65 -21.84 -23.14
C ARG A 226 -33.22 -23.01 -22.33
N PHE A 227 -33.07 -23.01 -21.00
CA PHE A 227 -33.56 -24.07 -20.10
C PHE A 227 -34.86 -23.72 -19.36
N ARG A 228 -35.46 -22.56 -19.65
CA ARG A 228 -36.66 -22.07 -18.97
C ARG A 228 -37.93 -22.89 -19.27
N ASP A 229 -37.94 -23.68 -20.34
CA ASP A 229 -39.10 -24.43 -20.82
C ASP A 229 -39.25 -25.84 -20.23
N VAL A 230 -38.53 -26.19 -19.17
CA VAL A 230 -38.67 -27.53 -18.58
C VAL A 230 -39.77 -27.54 -17.52
N VAL A 231 -40.83 -28.30 -17.79
CA VAL A 231 -42.01 -28.51 -16.93
C VAL A 231 -41.60 -28.69 -15.45
N PRO A 232 -42.22 -27.97 -14.50
CA PRO A 232 -41.96 -28.14 -13.07
C PRO A 232 -42.16 -29.60 -12.65
N LEU A 233 -41.24 -30.12 -11.83
CA LEU A 233 -41.25 -31.51 -11.37
C LEU A 233 -42.58 -31.89 -10.70
N GLU A 234 -43.15 -30.97 -9.93
CA GLU A 234 -44.42 -31.10 -9.23
C GLU A 234 -45.60 -31.28 -10.20
N GLN A 235 -45.56 -30.62 -11.37
CA GLN A 235 -46.60 -30.77 -12.39
C GLN A 235 -46.50 -32.10 -13.13
N GLU A 236 -45.28 -32.59 -13.40
CA GLU A 236 -45.08 -33.93 -13.95
C GLU A 236 -45.41 -35.04 -12.94
N GLU A 237 -45.09 -34.87 -11.66
CA GLU A 237 -45.46 -35.81 -10.59
C GLU A 237 -46.98 -35.85 -10.39
N ALA A 238 -47.67 -34.71 -10.45
CA ALA A 238 -49.12 -34.64 -10.43
C ALA A 238 -49.75 -35.32 -11.67
N GLN A 239 -49.15 -35.17 -12.85
CA GLN A 239 -49.60 -35.84 -14.08
C GLN A 239 -49.36 -37.36 -14.04
N ALA A 240 -48.24 -37.80 -13.47
CA ALA A 240 -47.95 -39.21 -13.23
C ALA A 240 -48.94 -39.82 -12.22
N GLN A 241 -49.26 -39.11 -11.14
CA GLN A 241 -50.29 -39.52 -10.17
C GLN A 241 -51.70 -39.53 -10.79
N ALA A 242 -51.98 -38.66 -11.76
CA ALA A 242 -53.23 -38.64 -12.53
C ALA A 242 -53.34 -39.74 -13.60
N GLY A 243 -52.38 -40.66 -13.68
CA GLY A 243 -52.44 -41.84 -14.56
C GLY A 243 -51.97 -41.59 -16.00
N ASN A 244 -51.28 -40.47 -16.26
CA ASN A 244 -50.72 -40.20 -17.58
C ASN A 244 -49.43 -41.04 -17.77
N LEU A 245 -49.53 -42.11 -18.57
CA LEU A 245 -48.47 -43.11 -18.81
C LEU A 245 -47.61 -42.81 -20.05
N GLY A 246 -47.67 -41.59 -20.58
CA GLY A 246 -46.78 -41.17 -21.68
C GLY A 246 -45.29 -41.25 -21.28
N PRO A 247 -44.36 -41.43 -22.24
CA PRO A 247 -42.94 -41.44 -21.95
C PRO A 247 -42.54 -40.17 -21.22
N SER A 248 -41.81 -40.29 -20.10
CA SER A 248 -41.48 -39.15 -19.24
C SER A 248 -40.77 -38.06 -20.05
N GLN A 249 -41.38 -36.87 -20.13
CA GLN A 249 -40.76 -35.69 -20.70
C GLN A 249 -39.94 -34.98 -19.63
N LEU A 250 -39.00 -35.72 -19.01
CA LEU A 250 -38.00 -35.19 -18.12
C LEU A 250 -36.75 -34.87 -18.97
N PRO A 251 -36.68 -33.80 -19.78
CA PRO A 251 -35.40 -33.41 -20.33
C PRO A 251 -34.58 -32.89 -19.15
N LEU A 252 -33.61 -33.70 -18.72
CA LEU A 252 -32.47 -33.16 -18.01
C LEU A 252 -31.84 -32.12 -18.95
N PRO A 253 -31.50 -30.91 -18.48
CA PRO A 253 -30.48 -30.11 -19.14
C PRO A 253 -29.29 -31.03 -19.41
N SER A 254 -28.66 -30.96 -20.59
CA SER A 254 -27.55 -31.88 -20.86
C SER A 254 -26.48 -31.71 -19.78
N ARG A 255 -25.90 -32.82 -19.27
CA ARG A 255 -24.80 -32.76 -18.30
C ARG A 255 -23.65 -31.87 -18.79
N LEU A 256 -23.49 -31.80 -20.11
CA LEU A 256 -22.58 -30.90 -20.80
C LEU A 256 -22.92 -29.42 -20.57
N ALA A 257 -24.20 -29.03 -20.68
CA ALA A 257 -24.64 -27.66 -20.38
C ALA A 257 -24.51 -27.32 -18.89
N TYR A 258 -24.81 -28.26 -17.99
CA TYR A 258 -24.57 -28.07 -16.55
C TYR A 258 -23.09 -27.77 -16.26
N ASN A 259 -22.17 -28.56 -16.80
CA ASN A 259 -20.74 -28.33 -16.64
C ASN A 259 -20.31 -26.98 -17.26
N GLN A 260 -20.80 -26.64 -18.45
CA GLN A 260 -20.50 -25.35 -19.10
C GLN A 260 -20.96 -24.16 -18.25
N ILE A 261 -22.18 -24.19 -17.71
CA ILE A 261 -22.69 -23.10 -16.85
C ILE A 261 -21.84 -22.99 -15.58
N LYS A 262 -21.48 -24.12 -14.98
CA LYS A 262 -20.65 -24.15 -13.77
C LYS A 262 -19.25 -23.58 -14.01
N ASP A 263 -18.61 -23.98 -15.11
CA ASP A 263 -17.25 -23.52 -15.45
C ASP A 263 -17.25 -22.03 -15.81
N VAL A 264 -18.23 -21.56 -16.60
CA VAL A 264 -18.39 -20.14 -16.96
C VAL A 264 -18.75 -19.30 -15.73
N HIS A 265 -19.56 -19.82 -14.80
CA HIS A 265 -19.87 -19.14 -13.54
C HIS A 265 -18.64 -19.00 -12.65
N ALA A 266 -17.80 -20.04 -12.53
CA ALA A 266 -16.55 -19.95 -11.81
C ALA A 266 -15.62 -18.88 -12.43
N MET A 267 -15.49 -18.87 -13.77
CA MET A 267 -14.73 -17.83 -14.47
C MET A 267 -15.29 -16.42 -14.22
N LEU A 268 -16.62 -16.26 -14.23
CA LEU A 268 -17.26 -14.98 -13.93
C LEU A 268 -16.94 -14.51 -12.50
N VAL A 269 -16.96 -15.40 -11.51
CA VAL A 269 -16.60 -15.08 -10.13
C VAL A 269 -15.14 -14.61 -10.03
N ASP A 270 -14.21 -15.28 -10.73
CA ASP A 270 -12.81 -14.89 -10.75
C ASP A 270 -12.59 -13.53 -11.44
N VAL A 271 -13.29 -13.29 -12.56
CA VAL A 271 -13.25 -12.01 -13.29
C VAL A 271 -13.85 -10.87 -12.47
N ASP A 272 -15.00 -11.09 -11.79
CA ASP A 272 -15.63 -10.10 -10.92
C ASP A 272 -14.72 -9.74 -9.74
N LYS A 273 -14.08 -10.74 -9.13
CA LYS A 273 -13.09 -10.54 -8.07
C LYS A 273 -11.92 -9.69 -8.57
N MET A 274 -11.30 -10.07 -9.68
CA MET A 274 -10.18 -9.34 -10.27
C MET A 274 -10.55 -7.88 -10.55
N CYS A 275 -11.76 -7.65 -11.08
CA CYS A 275 -12.24 -6.30 -11.37
C CYS A 275 -12.44 -5.46 -10.09
N ASN A 276 -12.95 -6.07 -9.01
CA ASN A 276 -13.07 -5.42 -7.71
C ASN A 276 -11.71 -5.11 -7.08
N ASP A 277 -10.74 -6.02 -7.19
CA ASP A 277 -9.37 -5.82 -6.71
C ASP A 277 -8.69 -4.66 -7.46
N MET A 278 -8.83 -4.59 -8.80
CA MET A 278 -8.34 -3.48 -9.62
C MET A 278 -8.96 -2.13 -9.22
N ARG A 279 -10.27 -2.09 -8.97
CA ARG A 279 -10.96 -0.85 -8.53
C ARG A 279 -10.51 -0.41 -7.14
N LEU A 280 -10.31 -1.35 -6.22
CA LEU A 280 -9.78 -1.05 -4.89
C LEU A 280 -8.36 -0.48 -5.00
N PHE A 281 -7.52 -1.06 -5.86
CA PHE A 281 -6.18 -0.55 -6.13
C PHE A 281 -6.23 0.86 -6.72
N LEU A 282 -7.09 1.13 -7.71
CA LEU A 282 -7.30 2.46 -8.30
C LEU A 282 -7.76 3.48 -7.25
N HIS A 283 -8.71 3.11 -6.39
CA HIS A 283 -9.19 3.96 -5.30
C HIS A 283 -8.04 4.33 -4.34
N ASN A 284 -7.25 3.36 -3.92
CA ASN A 284 -6.10 3.59 -3.03
C ASN A 284 -5.05 4.49 -3.68
N LEU A 285 -4.81 4.33 -4.99
CA LEU A 285 -3.85 5.15 -5.73
C LEU A 285 -4.33 6.60 -5.88
N LYS A 286 -5.62 6.82 -6.16
CA LYS A 286 -6.24 8.16 -6.15
C LYS A 286 -6.17 8.79 -4.76
N TYR A 287 -6.44 8.02 -3.71
CA TYR A 287 -6.33 8.48 -2.32
C TYR A 287 -4.91 8.93 -1.98
N LYS A 288 -3.88 8.13 -2.35
CA LYS A 288 -2.46 8.50 -2.17
C LYS A 288 -2.10 9.80 -2.90
N GLN A 289 -2.49 9.94 -4.17
CA GLN A 289 -2.22 11.16 -4.94
C GLN A 289 -2.85 12.40 -4.30
N VAL A 290 -4.12 12.30 -3.89
CA VAL A 290 -4.82 13.41 -3.22
C VAL A 290 -4.15 13.76 -1.89
N SER A 291 -3.75 12.76 -1.11
CA SER A 291 -3.02 12.95 0.15
C SER A 291 -1.71 13.72 -0.07
N GLU A 292 -0.93 13.37 -1.09
CA GLU A 292 0.32 14.07 -1.41
C GLU A 292 0.11 15.49 -1.91
N ASN A 293 -0.92 15.73 -2.74
CA ASN A 293 -1.30 17.08 -3.15
C ASN A 293 -1.69 17.95 -1.94
N ARG A 294 -2.42 17.39 -0.98
CA ARG A 294 -2.75 18.10 0.27
C ARG A 294 -1.51 18.38 1.12
N LEU A 295 -0.54 17.47 1.18
CA LEU A 295 0.74 17.74 1.86
C LEU A 295 1.47 18.92 1.23
N ARG A 296 1.45 19.04 -0.10
CA ARG A 296 1.96 20.22 -0.81
C ARG A 296 1.15 21.48 -0.45
N ASP A 297 -0.18 21.45 -0.53
CA ASP A 297 -1.02 22.62 -0.26
C ASP A 297 -0.85 23.12 1.18
N THR A 298 -0.75 22.20 2.14
CA THR A 298 -0.50 22.53 3.54
C THR A 298 0.88 23.17 3.75
N ALA A 299 1.92 22.67 3.10
CA ALA A 299 3.26 23.26 3.20
C ALA A 299 3.33 24.66 2.54
N GLN A 300 2.61 24.86 1.43
CA GLN A 300 2.50 26.18 0.77
C GLN A 300 1.70 27.18 1.62
N LEU A 301 0.63 26.72 2.28
CA LEU A 301 -0.12 27.55 3.23
C LEU A 301 0.76 27.96 4.41
N GLU A 302 1.50 27.01 5.00
CA GLU A 302 2.43 27.29 6.10
C GLU A 302 3.47 28.35 5.71
N LEU A 303 4.02 28.26 4.50
CA LEU A 303 4.93 29.27 3.96
C LEU A 303 4.26 30.64 3.82
N SER A 304 3.07 30.69 3.22
CA SER A 304 2.32 31.94 3.04
C SER A 304 1.98 32.61 4.36
N GLU A 305 1.51 31.85 5.35
CA GLU A 305 1.16 32.36 6.69
C GLU A 305 2.41 32.84 7.44
N HIS A 306 3.53 32.12 7.33
CA HIS A 306 4.82 32.54 7.91
C HIS A 306 5.31 33.86 7.29
N GLN A 307 5.23 34.01 5.97
CA GLN A 307 5.58 35.27 5.28
C GLN A 307 4.68 36.44 5.69
N GLN A 308 3.43 36.17 6.07
CA GLN A 308 2.49 37.16 6.58
C GLN A 308 2.63 37.43 8.09
N GLY A 309 3.55 36.74 8.77
CA GLY A 309 3.77 36.88 10.22
C GLY A 309 2.65 36.27 11.08
N ARG A 310 1.90 35.31 10.54
CA ARG A 310 0.74 34.68 11.17
C ARG A 310 1.06 33.22 11.54
N SER A 311 1.63 32.99 12.72
CA SER A 311 2.01 31.63 13.14
C SER A 311 0.84 30.74 13.59
N ASP A 312 -0.26 31.35 14.07
CA ASP A 312 -1.32 30.62 14.79
C ASP A 312 -2.48 30.17 13.87
N SER A 313 -2.49 30.62 12.61
CA SER A 313 -3.49 30.30 11.57
C SER A 313 -3.47 28.83 11.12
N TRP A 314 -2.50 28.04 11.60
CA TRP A 314 -2.46 26.60 11.35
C TRP A 314 -3.49 25.82 12.16
N TYR A 315 -3.79 26.29 13.37
CA TYR A 315 -4.76 25.63 14.26
C TYR A 315 -6.18 26.20 14.12
N PHE A 316 -6.32 27.40 13.56
CA PHE A 316 -7.59 28.11 13.39
C PHE A 316 -7.65 28.78 12.02
N GLY A 317 -8.85 28.89 11.42
CA GLY A 317 -9.00 29.64 10.16
C GLY A 317 -8.67 28.82 8.92
N ALA A 318 -7.79 29.31 8.03
CA ALA A 318 -7.56 28.71 6.71
C ALA A 318 -6.97 27.29 6.78
N GLY A 319 -6.05 27.04 7.73
CA GLY A 319 -5.48 25.70 7.94
C GLY A 319 -6.50 24.70 8.48
N GLU A 320 -7.41 25.15 9.36
CA GLU A 320 -8.52 24.33 9.84
C GLU A 320 -9.53 24.03 8.74
N ALA A 321 -9.90 25.04 7.93
CA ALA A 321 -10.83 24.88 6.82
C ALA A 321 -10.33 23.86 5.79
N LEU A 322 -9.03 23.89 5.45
CA LEU A 322 -8.41 22.91 4.56
C LEU A 322 -8.46 21.48 5.14
N ARG A 323 -8.19 21.31 6.44
CA ARG A 323 -8.29 19.98 7.08
C ARG A 323 -9.73 19.47 7.13
N GLN A 324 -10.69 20.33 7.48
CA GLN A 324 -12.09 19.94 7.52
C GLN A 324 -12.63 19.62 6.11
N GLN A 325 -12.24 20.39 5.11
CA GLN A 325 -12.59 20.13 3.71
C GLN A 325 -12.00 18.78 3.26
N ALA A 326 -10.72 18.55 3.52
CA ALA A 326 -10.06 17.28 3.20
C ALA A 326 -10.76 16.07 3.84
N ALA A 327 -11.13 16.18 5.12
CA ALA A 327 -11.84 15.12 5.83
C ALA A 327 -13.22 14.82 5.20
N ARG A 328 -13.95 15.87 4.78
CA ARG A 328 -15.26 15.72 4.11
C ARG A 328 -15.12 15.11 2.72
N GLU A 329 -14.11 15.52 1.96
CA GLU A 329 -13.83 14.95 0.64
C GLU A 329 -13.44 13.47 0.73
N ASP A 330 -12.64 13.09 1.73
CA ASP A 330 -12.26 11.69 1.98
C ASP A 330 -13.45 10.83 2.36
N GLU A 331 -14.30 11.35 3.26
CA GLU A 331 -15.53 10.68 3.65
C GLU A 331 -16.48 10.53 2.45
N ALA A 332 -16.62 11.56 1.61
CA ALA A 332 -17.45 11.54 0.42
C ALA A 332 -16.92 10.53 -0.63
N ALA A 333 -15.62 10.53 -0.90
CA ALA A 333 -14.99 9.59 -1.83
C ALA A 333 -15.13 8.13 -1.35
N THR A 334 -14.92 7.89 -0.05
CA THR A 334 -15.08 6.55 0.55
C THR A 334 -16.53 6.08 0.46
N LYS A 335 -17.49 6.94 0.78
CA LYS A 335 -18.92 6.62 0.67
C LYS A 335 -19.33 6.32 -0.77
N GLN A 336 -18.84 7.09 -1.73
CA GLN A 336 -19.10 6.86 -3.14
C GLN A 336 -18.54 5.48 -3.57
N PHE A 337 -17.30 5.18 -3.21
CA PHE A 337 -16.69 3.90 -3.53
C PHE A 337 -17.44 2.70 -2.90
N GLU A 338 -17.87 2.83 -1.65
CA GLU A 338 -18.69 1.83 -0.97
C GLU A 338 -20.06 1.65 -1.62
N GLN A 339 -20.71 2.73 -2.04
CA GLN A 339 -21.98 2.67 -2.75
C GLN A 339 -21.82 1.91 -4.08
N GLU A 340 -20.84 2.30 -4.90
CA GLU A 340 -20.58 1.62 -6.17
C GLU A 340 -20.20 0.14 -5.95
N LYS A 341 -19.47 -0.19 -4.88
CA LYS A 341 -19.18 -1.57 -4.49
C LYS A 341 -20.45 -2.35 -4.16
N ASN A 342 -21.35 -1.76 -3.38
CA ASN A 342 -22.61 -2.39 -3.01
C ASN A 342 -23.51 -2.64 -4.24
N GLU A 343 -23.56 -1.69 -5.18
CA GLU A 343 -24.28 -1.85 -6.45
C GLU A 343 -23.71 -3.00 -7.29
N ARG A 344 -22.38 -3.12 -7.37
CA ARG A 344 -21.71 -4.24 -8.07
C ARG A 344 -22.00 -5.59 -7.41
N VAL A 345 -21.91 -5.65 -6.08
CA VAL A 345 -22.23 -6.86 -5.30
C VAL A 345 -23.68 -7.28 -5.52
N ALA A 346 -24.62 -6.32 -5.50
CA ALA A 346 -26.02 -6.59 -5.78
C ALA A 346 -26.23 -7.14 -7.21
N GLY A 347 -25.55 -6.57 -8.21
CA GLY A 347 -25.59 -7.07 -9.58
C GLY A 347 -25.08 -8.51 -9.72
N MET A 348 -23.96 -8.83 -9.06
CA MET A 348 -23.40 -10.19 -9.09
C MET A 348 -24.25 -11.20 -8.30
N ASN A 349 -24.87 -10.78 -7.19
CA ASN A 349 -25.81 -11.61 -6.43
C ASN A 349 -27.01 -12.03 -7.28
N GLY A 350 -27.55 -11.13 -8.13
CA GLY A 350 -28.63 -11.47 -9.05
C GLY A 350 -28.27 -12.60 -10.01
N VAL A 351 -27.03 -12.64 -10.52
CA VAL A 351 -26.56 -13.74 -11.39
C VAL A 351 -26.30 -15.02 -10.59
N ASN A 352 -25.69 -14.90 -9.41
CA ASN A 352 -25.43 -16.02 -8.51
C ASN A 352 -26.72 -16.75 -8.09
N GLU A 353 -27.78 -16.01 -7.82
CA GLU A 353 -29.10 -16.57 -7.49
C GLU A 353 -29.68 -17.38 -8.66
N LEU A 354 -29.57 -16.88 -9.89
CA LEU A 354 -30.03 -17.59 -11.09
C LEU A 354 -29.27 -18.89 -11.33
N VAL A 355 -27.94 -18.86 -11.21
CA VAL A 355 -27.09 -20.05 -11.36
C VAL A 355 -27.32 -21.06 -10.24
N SER A 356 -27.48 -20.60 -9.00
CA SER A 356 -27.80 -21.45 -7.85
C SER A 356 -29.16 -22.13 -8.00
N ALA A 357 -30.19 -21.39 -8.41
CA ALA A 357 -31.50 -21.94 -8.68
C ALA A 357 -31.46 -23.01 -9.78
N PHE A 358 -30.75 -22.74 -10.88
CA PHE A 358 -30.55 -23.72 -11.95
C PHE A 358 -29.82 -24.98 -11.46
N THR A 359 -28.71 -24.81 -10.74
CA THR A 359 -27.89 -25.93 -10.22
C THR A 359 -28.71 -26.81 -9.28
N LYS A 360 -29.50 -26.19 -8.38
CA LYS A 360 -30.40 -26.89 -7.48
C LYS A 360 -31.46 -27.68 -8.25
N GLN A 361 -32.12 -27.07 -9.23
CA GLN A 361 -33.11 -27.73 -10.07
C GLN A 361 -32.50 -28.90 -10.86
N TYR A 362 -31.29 -28.74 -11.40
CA TYR A 362 -30.57 -29.79 -12.11
C TYR A 362 -30.30 -31.00 -11.19
N ILE A 363 -29.75 -30.77 -10.00
CA ILE A 363 -29.44 -31.82 -9.03
C ILE A 363 -30.73 -32.54 -8.57
N GLU A 364 -31.80 -31.80 -8.33
CA GLU A 364 -33.10 -32.37 -7.95
C GLU A 364 -33.68 -33.24 -9.07
N ARG A 365 -33.59 -32.80 -10.32
CA ARG A 365 -34.00 -33.59 -11.50
C ARG A 365 -33.14 -34.82 -11.71
N GLU A 366 -31.83 -34.69 -11.60
CA GLU A 366 -30.90 -35.81 -11.73
C GLU A 366 -31.20 -36.89 -10.68
N ARG A 367 -31.44 -36.49 -9.43
CA ARG A 367 -31.88 -37.40 -8.36
C ARG A 367 -33.23 -38.05 -8.65
N ALA A 368 -34.21 -37.29 -9.14
CA ALA A 368 -35.52 -37.84 -9.46
C ALA A 368 -35.43 -38.91 -10.57
N VAL A 369 -34.66 -38.64 -11.63
CA VAL A 369 -34.39 -39.60 -12.72
C VAL A 369 -33.67 -40.84 -12.16
N LEU A 370 -32.62 -40.66 -11.36
CA LEU A 370 -31.90 -41.78 -10.75
C LEU A 370 -32.78 -42.62 -9.82
N ARG A 371 -33.69 -42.01 -9.06
CA ARG A 371 -34.66 -42.74 -8.20
C ARG A 371 -35.65 -43.55 -9.04
N ARG A 372 -36.17 -42.98 -10.14
CA ARG A 372 -37.08 -43.69 -11.06
C ARG A 372 -36.37 -44.89 -11.71
N LEU A 373 -35.13 -44.71 -12.16
CA LEU A 373 -34.30 -45.78 -12.71
C LEU A 373 -33.98 -46.86 -11.67
N ALA A 374 -33.64 -46.48 -10.43
CA ALA A 374 -33.38 -47.42 -9.34
C ALA A 374 -34.62 -48.24 -8.95
N ASN A 375 -35.82 -47.66 -9.07
CA ASN A 375 -37.10 -48.34 -8.85
C ASN A 375 -37.58 -49.15 -10.08
N GLY A 376 -36.75 -49.30 -11.11
CA GLY A 376 -37.08 -50.07 -12.30
C GLY A 376 -38.06 -49.40 -13.25
N MET A 377 -38.37 -48.11 -13.08
CA MET A 377 -39.17 -47.34 -14.04
C MET A 377 -38.25 -46.70 -15.07
N THR A 378 -38.39 -47.12 -16.33
CA THR A 378 -37.70 -46.47 -17.47
C THR A 378 -38.69 -45.59 -18.24
N ALA A 379 -38.20 -44.77 -19.17
CA ALA A 379 -39.03 -43.98 -20.07
C ALA A 379 -40.02 -44.83 -20.92
N GLN A 380 -39.91 -46.16 -20.89
CA GLN A 380 -40.74 -47.13 -21.60
C GLN A 380 -41.73 -47.89 -20.68
N GLY A 381 -41.85 -47.50 -19.40
CA GLY A 381 -42.70 -48.18 -18.42
C GLY A 381 -41.89 -49.00 -17.39
N PRO A 382 -42.56 -49.76 -16.50
CA PRO A 382 -41.89 -50.65 -15.57
C PRO A 382 -41.03 -51.67 -16.33
N MET A 383 -39.76 -51.82 -15.94
CA MET A 383 -38.92 -52.89 -16.45
C MET A 383 -39.60 -54.23 -16.20
N ASP A 384 -39.79 -55.00 -17.27
CA ASP A 384 -40.25 -56.37 -17.16
C ASP A 384 -39.24 -57.17 -16.30
N PRO A 385 -39.67 -57.83 -15.21
CA PRO A 385 -38.76 -58.52 -14.28
C PRO A 385 -38.00 -59.69 -14.92
N ALA A 386 -38.32 -60.06 -16.16
CA ALA A 386 -37.67 -61.14 -16.90
C ALA A 386 -36.23 -60.82 -17.38
N THR A 387 -35.76 -59.57 -17.28
CA THR A 387 -34.37 -59.20 -17.67
C THR A 387 -33.43 -58.98 -16.47
N ALA A 388 -33.90 -59.17 -15.24
CA ALA A 388 -33.13 -58.95 -14.02
C ALA A 388 -32.43 -60.24 -13.50
N SER A 389 -31.56 -60.85 -14.31
CA SER A 389 -30.48 -61.75 -13.88
C SER A 389 -29.56 -62.01 -15.09
N ALA A 390 -28.24 -61.96 -15.03
CA ALA A 390 -27.29 -61.99 -13.93
C ALA A 390 -26.05 -61.13 -14.30
N GLU A 391 -25.25 -60.80 -13.29
CA GLU A 391 -24.02 -59.97 -13.33
C GLU A 391 -24.23 -58.44 -13.47
N GLY A 392 -24.07 -57.73 -12.34
CA GLY A 392 -23.71 -56.30 -12.32
C GLY A 392 -24.74 -55.27 -12.80
N GLY A 393 -26.04 -55.53 -12.66
CA GLY A 393 -27.09 -54.69 -13.25
C GLY A 393 -27.16 -53.21 -12.83
N PRO A 394 -27.71 -52.33 -13.69
CA PRO A 394 -27.72 -50.86 -13.55
C PRO A 394 -28.47 -50.34 -12.31
N ALA A 395 -29.38 -51.11 -11.72
CA ALA A 395 -30.08 -50.73 -10.49
C ALA A 395 -29.18 -50.71 -9.24
N LYS A 396 -28.19 -51.61 -9.14
CA LYS A 396 -27.19 -51.59 -8.05
C LYS A 396 -26.19 -50.45 -8.21
N THR A 397 -25.88 -50.08 -9.45
CA THR A 397 -25.03 -48.92 -9.78
C THR A 397 -25.77 -47.61 -9.53
N ALA A 398 -27.06 -47.53 -9.88
CA ALA A 398 -27.93 -46.37 -9.64
C ALA A 398 -28.13 -46.10 -8.15
N ALA A 399 -28.39 -47.14 -7.33
CA ALA A 399 -28.51 -47.02 -5.88
C ALA A 399 -27.18 -46.60 -5.21
N ARG A 400 -26.04 -47.09 -5.70
CA ARG A 400 -24.71 -46.61 -5.27
C ARG A 400 -24.47 -45.16 -5.65
N THR A 401 -24.75 -44.76 -6.89
CA THR A 401 -24.63 -43.35 -7.31
C THR A 401 -25.59 -42.42 -6.55
N LEU A 402 -26.76 -42.90 -6.14
CA LEU A 402 -27.69 -42.14 -5.30
C LEU A 402 -27.12 -41.89 -3.90
N ASN A 403 -26.52 -42.92 -3.30
CA ASN A 403 -25.78 -42.79 -2.03
C ASN A 403 -24.56 -41.87 -2.19
N ASP A 404 -23.77 -42.02 -3.27
CA ASP A 404 -22.59 -41.19 -3.52
C ASP A 404 -22.98 -39.71 -3.77
N ILE A 405 -24.14 -39.44 -4.36
CA ILE A 405 -24.69 -38.09 -4.57
C ILE A 405 -25.27 -37.51 -3.26
N GLU A 406 -25.83 -38.35 -2.37
CA GLU A 406 -26.25 -37.93 -1.02
C GLU A 406 -25.03 -37.62 -0.14
N GLU A 407 -23.98 -38.44 -0.19
CA GLU A 407 -22.71 -38.17 0.47
C GLU A 407 -22.03 -36.92 -0.10
N MET A 408 -21.96 -36.75 -1.42
CA MET A 408 -21.44 -35.51 -2.02
C MET A 408 -22.23 -34.28 -1.60
N ARG A 409 -23.55 -34.36 -1.41
CA ARG A 409 -24.36 -33.25 -0.90
C ARG A 409 -23.98 -32.89 0.53
N ILE A 410 -23.79 -33.90 1.38
CA ILE A 410 -23.34 -33.70 2.77
C ILE A 410 -21.96 -33.05 2.76
N VAL A 411 -21.06 -33.49 1.89
CA VAL A 411 -19.73 -32.89 1.71
C VAL A 411 -19.81 -31.46 1.16
N GLN A 412 -20.69 -31.17 0.20
CA GLN A 412 -20.87 -29.82 -0.36
C GLN A 412 -21.48 -28.86 0.66
N GLN A 413 -22.46 -29.33 1.43
CA GLN A 413 -23.09 -28.55 2.48
C GLN A 413 -22.12 -28.31 3.64
N GLN A 414 -21.26 -29.30 3.96
CA GLN A 414 -20.14 -29.11 4.89
C GLN A 414 -19.08 -28.17 4.32
N ALA A 415 -18.81 -28.22 3.01
CA ALA A 415 -17.86 -27.32 2.33
C ALA A 415 -18.38 -25.88 2.28
N GLU A 416 -19.68 -25.65 2.09
CA GLU A 416 -20.31 -24.33 2.19
C GLU A 416 -20.28 -23.80 3.64
N ILE A 417 -20.52 -24.66 4.63
CA ILE A 417 -20.38 -24.29 6.06
C ILE A 417 -18.91 -23.98 6.39
N LEU A 418 -17.97 -24.75 5.87
CA LEU A 418 -16.52 -24.53 6.01
C LEU A 418 -16.07 -23.26 5.28
N HIS A 419 -16.58 -23.00 4.08
CA HIS A 419 -16.26 -21.82 3.28
C HIS A 419 -16.86 -20.56 3.92
N GLY A 420 -18.10 -20.62 4.41
CA GLY A 420 -18.71 -19.57 5.22
C GLY A 420 -17.93 -19.32 6.52
N ARG A 421 -17.50 -20.37 7.22
CA ARG A 421 -16.62 -20.25 8.40
C ARG A 421 -15.26 -19.69 8.05
N MET A 422 -14.68 -20.05 6.91
CA MET A 422 -13.39 -19.57 6.45
C MET A 422 -13.45 -18.12 5.99
N MET A 423 -14.55 -17.68 5.37
CA MET A 423 -14.82 -16.27 5.04
C MET A 423 -15.02 -15.43 6.30
N VAL A 424 -15.72 -15.97 7.31
CA VAL A 424 -15.83 -15.33 8.64
C VAL A 424 -14.48 -15.32 9.36
N HIS A 425 -13.65 -16.36 9.19
CA HIS A 425 -12.31 -16.39 9.77
C HIS A 425 -11.34 -15.46 9.04
N GLN A 426 -11.41 -15.36 7.72
CA GLN A 426 -10.61 -14.44 6.91
C GLN A 426 -11.03 -12.99 7.13
N SER A 427 -12.32 -12.71 7.29
CA SER A 427 -12.77 -11.35 7.68
C SER A 427 -12.38 -11.02 9.12
N ALA A 428 -12.36 -12.00 10.03
CA ALA A 428 -11.80 -11.82 11.37
C ALA A 428 -10.27 -11.66 11.36
N ILE A 429 -9.54 -12.39 10.51
CA ILE A 429 -8.08 -12.25 10.35
C ILE A 429 -7.74 -10.92 9.68
N LEU A 430 -8.47 -10.47 8.67
CA LEU A 430 -8.34 -9.13 8.09
C LEU A 430 -8.70 -8.05 9.10
N GLY A 431 -9.73 -8.27 9.94
CA GLY A 431 -10.07 -7.39 11.07
C GLY A 431 -8.99 -7.32 12.15
N VAL A 432 -8.34 -8.45 12.45
CA VAL A 432 -7.21 -8.50 13.38
C VAL A 432 -5.94 -7.93 12.75
N MET A 433 -5.67 -8.16 11.47
CA MET A 433 -4.51 -7.58 10.77
C MET A 433 -4.65 -6.06 10.57
N THR A 434 -5.86 -5.54 10.38
CA THR A 434 -6.13 -4.10 10.36
C THR A 434 -6.02 -3.48 11.77
N ALA A 435 -6.48 -4.18 12.81
CA ALA A 435 -6.26 -3.77 14.20
C ALA A 435 -4.77 -3.85 14.63
N GLN A 436 -4.02 -4.84 14.13
CA GLN A 436 -2.62 -5.08 14.46
C GLN A 436 -1.68 -4.19 13.63
N ALA A 437 -2.06 -3.80 12.40
CA ALA A 437 -1.43 -2.70 11.66
C ALA A 437 -1.67 -1.36 12.38
N GLY A 438 -2.86 -1.13 12.96
CA GLY A 438 -3.13 0.02 13.83
C GLY A 438 -2.30 0.02 15.12
N TYR A 439 -2.11 -1.15 15.75
CA TYR A 439 -1.28 -1.29 16.97
C TYR A 439 0.23 -1.29 16.71
N SER A 440 0.69 -1.76 15.54
CA SER A 440 2.11 -1.73 15.16
C SER A 440 2.58 -0.32 14.81
N ILE A 441 1.69 0.56 14.34
CA ILE A 441 1.98 2.00 14.18
C ILE A 441 2.12 2.69 15.55
N TYR A 442 1.49 2.16 16.61
CA TYR A 442 1.61 2.70 17.97
C TYR A 442 2.83 2.20 18.78
N ASN A 443 3.52 1.14 18.32
CA ASN A 443 4.69 0.57 19.01
C ASN A 443 6.01 0.69 18.21
N LEU A 444 5.99 1.34 17.04
CA LEU A 444 7.18 1.70 16.25
C LEU A 444 7.46 3.21 16.22
N VAL A 445 6.80 3.97 17.10
CA VAL A 445 7.16 5.36 17.44
C VAL A 445 7.95 5.39 18.74
#